data_AF-A0A9W9U2R8-F1
#
_entry.id   AF-A0A9W9U2R8-F1
#
_cell.length_a   1.000
_cell.length_b   1.000
_cell.length_c   1.000
_cell.angle_alpha   90.00
_cell.angle_beta   90.00
_cell.angle_gamma   90.00
#
_symmetry.space_group_name_H-M   'P 1'
#
loop_
_entity.id
_entity.type
_entity.pdbx_description
1 polymer ?
#
loop_
_entity_poly.entity_id
_entity_poly.type
_entity_poly.pdbx_seq_one_letter_code
_entity_poly.pdbx_strand_id
1 'polypeptide(L)'
;MSSTTVITPGTITREKKENGDPLYPDYMPFYDPLEKVEDIGAFEHFDPGHRADPKLPNLLKNATKVWDLSPHVGTEVHGVQLSQLDSAGLDEIALLAAQRGALVFRDQDFVNIGFEAQKKLVSHFGPLHIHGWAPHPAAGSEEHMIIYDHKE
;
A
#
# COMPACT_ATOMS: atom_id res chain seq x y z
N MET A 1 2.35 17.29 -23.30
CA MET A 1 1.09 17.44 -24.07
C MET A 1 0.03 16.67 -23.29
N SER A 2 -1.02 17.34 -22.84
CA SER A 2 -2.01 16.78 -21.91
C SER A 2 -2.85 15.75 -22.66
N SER A 3 -2.66 14.46 -22.35
CA SER A 3 -3.52 13.39 -22.89
C SER A 3 -4.82 13.39 -22.10
N THR A 4 -5.92 13.78 -22.75
CA THR A 4 -7.27 13.74 -22.17
C THR A 4 -7.78 12.31 -22.27
N THR A 5 -7.75 11.58 -21.16
CA THR A 5 -8.30 10.23 -21.06
C THR A 5 -9.82 10.28 -21.21
N VAL A 6 -10.33 9.80 -22.35
CA VAL A 6 -11.76 9.60 -22.60
C VAL A 6 -12.18 8.35 -21.83
N ILE A 7 -12.92 8.53 -20.75
CA ILE A 7 -13.46 7.42 -19.94
C ILE A 7 -14.74 6.92 -20.64
N THR A 8 -14.63 5.84 -21.40
CA THR A 8 -15.78 5.07 -21.90
C THR A 8 -16.26 4.12 -20.79
N PRO A 9 -17.57 4.04 -20.48
CA PRO A 9 -18.07 3.12 -19.44
C PRO A 9 -17.77 1.67 -19.82
N GLY A 10 -16.96 0.97 -19.01
CA GLY A 10 -16.76 -0.48 -19.11
C GLY A 10 -15.39 -0.95 -19.60
N THR A 11 -14.52 -0.06 -20.10
CA THR A 11 -13.15 -0.44 -20.50
C THR A 11 -12.15 0.53 -19.88
N ILE A 12 -11.45 0.08 -18.83
CA ILE A 12 -10.33 0.82 -18.25
C ILE A 12 -9.14 0.63 -19.19
N THR A 13 -8.86 1.62 -20.04
CA THR A 13 -7.63 1.63 -20.84
C THR A 13 -6.47 1.93 -19.90
N ARG A 14 -5.59 0.95 -19.70
CA ARG A 14 -4.40 1.08 -18.85
C ARG A 14 -3.32 1.85 -19.60
N GLU A 15 -2.70 2.80 -18.93
CA GLU A 15 -1.54 3.50 -19.46
C GLU A 15 -0.37 2.53 -19.64
N LYS A 16 0.29 2.63 -20.79
CA LYS A 16 1.52 1.90 -21.14
C LYS A 16 2.54 2.92 -21.63
N LYS A 17 3.82 2.56 -21.59
CA LYS A 17 4.86 3.37 -22.24
C LYS A 17 4.62 3.39 -23.76
N GLU A 18 5.14 4.40 -24.45
CA GLU A 18 4.97 4.54 -25.92
C GLU A 18 5.48 3.32 -26.71
N ASN A 19 6.44 2.58 -26.15
CA ASN A 19 6.99 1.34 -26.71
C ASN A 19 6.16 0.08 -26.40
N GLY A 20 5.04 0.21 -25.67
CA GLY A 20 4.17 -0.90 -25.29
C GLY A 20 4.54 -1.59 -23.97
N ASP A 21 5.66 -1.22 -23.36
CA ASP A 21 6.11 -1.80 -22.09
C ASP A 21 5.20 -1.39 -20.91
N PRO A 22 5.14 -2.22 -19.85
CA PRO A 22 4.51 -1.83 -18.59
C PRO A 22 5.09 -0.52 -18.06
N LEU A 23 4.25 0.30 -17.42
CA LEU A 23 4.70 1.50 -16.71
C LEU A 23 5.72 1.16 -15.62
N TYR A 24 5.48 0.04 -14.92
CA TYR A 24 6.27 -0.44 -13.79
C TYR A 24 6.83 -1.85 -14.10
N PRO A 25 7.90 -1.97 -14.91
CA PRO A 25 8.46 -3.26 -15.28
C PRO A 25 9.03 -4.03 -14.07
N ASP A 26 9.54 -3.31 -13.07
CA ASP A 26 10.10 -3.92 -11.85
C ASP A 26 9.02 -4.57 -10.96
N TYR A 27 7.75 -4.18 -11.15
CA TYR A 27 6.58 -4.75 -10.46
C TYR A 27 5.91 -5.85 -11.29
N MET A 28 6.58 -6.42 -12.28
CA MET A 28 6.05 -7.57 -13.01
C MET A 28 6.03 -8.81 -12.13
N PRO A 29 4.95 -9.61 -12.17
CA PRO A 29 4.86 -10.83 -11.38
C PRO A 29 5.94 -11.82 -11.82
N PHE A 30 6.74 -12.27 -10.88
CA PHE A 30 7.64 -13.40 -11.02
C PHE A 30 7.11 -14.56 -10.18
N TYR A 31 7.25 -15.78 -10.70
CA TYR A 31 6.80 -17.00 -10.05
C TYR A 31 7.91 -18.05 -10.16
N ASP A 32 8.41 -18.51 -9.02
CA ASP A 32 9.28 -19.69 -8.94
C ASP A 32 8.50 -20.89 -8.38
N PRO A 33 8.22 -21.92 -9.19
CA PRO A 33 7.50 -23.12 -8.76
C PRO A 33 8.18 -23.91 -7.63
N LEU A 34 9.48 -23.66 -7.38
CA LEU A 34 10.27 -24.37 -6.36
C LEU A 34 10.51 -23.54 -5.10
N GLU A 35 9.98 -22.31 -5.06
CA GLU A 35 10.11 -21.43 -3.91
C GLU A 35 9.50 -22.08 -2.66
N LYS A 36 10.28 -22.09 -1.57
CA LYS A 36 9.83 -22.58 -0.28
C LYS A 36 9.70 -21.41 0.66
N VAL A 37 8.47 -21.18 1.12
CA VAL A 37 8.21 -20.18 2.14
C VAL A 37 8.34 -20.81 3.51
N GLU A 38 9.21 -20.23 4.34
CA GLU A 38 9.31 -20.59 5.74
C GLU A 38 8.23 -19.87 6.55
N ASP A 39 7.61 -20.59 7.49
CA ASP A 39 6.67 -19.99 8.42
C ASP A 39 7.45 -19.14 9.44
N ILE A 40 7.07 -17.87 9.57
CA ILE A 40 7.62 -16.92 10.55
C ILE A 40 7.39 -17.38 12.00
N GLY A 41 6.45 -18.32 12.21
CA GLY A 41 6.13 -18.89 13.50
C GLY A 41 5.30 -17.94 14.37
N ALA A 42 5.07 -18.37 15.62
CA ALA A 42 4.32 -17.55 16.57
C ALA A 42 5.16 -16.34 17.01
N PHE A 43 4.53 -15.17 17.01
CA PHE A 43 5.11 -13.94 17.53
C PHE A 43 4.11 -13.24 18.45
N GLU A 44 4.64 -12.48 19.40
CA GLU A 44 3.83 -11.59 20.24
C GLU A 44 3.58 -10.28 19.48
N HIS A 45 2.32 -9.98 19.19
CA HIS A 45 1.95 -8.75 18.50
C HIS A 45 1.62 -7.64 19.50
N PHE A 46 2.29 -6.50 19.34
CA PHE A 46 1.96 -5.26 20.05
C PHE A 46 1.52 -4.20 19.05
N ASP A 47 0.22 -3.87 19.06
CA ASP A 47 -0.38 -2.96 18.10
C ASP A 47 0.23 -1.55 18.22
N PRO A 48 0.81 -0.99 17.14
CA PRO A 48 1.36 0.37 17.12
C PRO A 48 0.38 1.46 17.57
N GLY A 49 -0.92 1.27 17.37
CA GLY A 49 -1.97 2.20 17.74
C GLY A 49 -2.04 2.49 19.24
N HIS A 50 -1.50 1.62 20.10
CA HIS A 50 -1.38 1.87 21.53
C HIS A 50 -0.38 2.99 21.88
N ARG A 51 0.53 3.33 20.97
CA ARG A 51 1.52 4.42 21.15
C ARG A 51 1.06 5.75 20.57
N ALA A 52 0.01 5.74 19.76
CA ALA A 52 -0.45 6.88 19.00
C ALA A 52 -1.09 7.97 19.88
N ASP A 53 -0.99 9.23 19.43
CA ASP A 53 -1.79 10.32 20.00
C ASP A 53 -3.23 10.25 19.45
N PRO A 54 -4.27 10.16 20.32
CA PRO A 54 -5.66 10.10 19.88
C PRO A 54 -6.15 11.30 19.05
N LYS A 55 -5.42 12.42 19.06
CA LYS A 55 -5.73 13.60 18.24
C LYS A 55 -5.22 13.48 16.80
N LEU A 56 -4.42 12.45 16.50
CA LEU A 56 -3.81 12.20 15.20
C LEU A 56 -3.06 13.43 14.61
N PRO A 57 -2.27 14.17 15.41
CA PRO A 57 -1.66 15.43 14.99
C PRO A 57 -0.59 15.27 13.91
N ASN A 58 0.04 14.10 13.75
CA ASN A 58 1.07 13.88 12.73
C ASN A 58 0.45 13.41 11.41
N LEU A 59 -0.58 12.57 11.49
CA LEU A 59 -1.32 12.03 10.37
C LEU A 59 -2.20 13.10 9.70
N LEU A 60 -2.96 13.87 10.49
CA LEU A 60 -3.98 14.79 9.96
C LEU A 60 -3.47 16.20 9.69
N LYS A 61 -2.23 16.53 10.08
CA LYS A 61 -1.64 17.87 9.92
C LYS A 61 -1.74 18.42 8.51
N ASN A 62 -1.44 17.58 7.52
CA ASN A 62 -1.40 17.95 6.11
C ASN A 62 -2.63 17.44 5.34
N ALA A 63 -3.59 16.81 6.04
CA ALA A 63 -4.76 16.25 5.37
C ALA A 63 -5.61 17.38 4.78
N THR A 64 -5.84 17.31 3.47
CA THR A 64 -6.68 18.31 2.76
C THR A 64 -8.14 17.95 2.83
N LYS A 65 -8.47 16.66 2.92
CA LYS A 65 -9.83 16.15 3.01
C LYS A 65 -9.83 14.80 3.72
N VAL A 66 -10.80 14.63 4.63
CA VAL A 66 -11.01 13.38 5.37
C VAL A 66 -12.51 13.12 5.43
N TRP A 67 -12.93 11.92 5.07
CA TRP A 67 -14.34 11.53 5.23
C TRP A 67 -14.50 10.04 5.42
N ASP A 68 -15.58 9.67 6.09
CA ASP A 68 -15.93 8.28 6.33
C ASP A 68 -16.66 7.68 5.12
N LEU A 69 -16.23 6.49 4.71
CA LEU A 69 -16.83 5.75 3.59
C LEU A 69 -18.17 5.15 3.98
N SER A 70 -18.29 4.68 5.23
CA SER A 70 -19.53 4.22 5.83
C SER A 70 -19.58 4.62 7.31
N PRO A 71 -20.75 4.54 7.98
CA PRO A 71 -20.86 4.92 9.38
C PRO A 71 -19.87 4.18 10.31
N HIS A 72 -19.63 2.89 10.06
CA HIS A 72 -18.84 2.05 10.98
C HIS A 72 -17.47 1.66 10.46
N VAL A 73 -17.27 1.66 9.14
CA VAL A 73 -16.03 1.16 8.52
C VAL A 73 -15.60 2.08 7.38
N GLY A 74 -14.30 2.30 7.27
CA GLY A 74 -13.71 3.01 6.15
C GLY A 74 -13.58 4.51 6.40
N THR A 75 -12.39 5.03 6.17
CA THR A 75 -12.11 6.47 6.11
C THR A 75 -11.17 6.74 4.94
N GLU A 76 -11.51 7.71 4.10
CA GLU A 76 -10.69 8.17 3.00
C GLU A 76 -9.97 9.48 3.37
N VAL A 77 -8.66 9.52 3.15
CA VAL A 77 -7.75 10.60 3.54
C VAL A 77 -6.98 11.10 2.31
N HIS A 78 -6.95 12.42 2.14
CA HIS A 78 -6.31 13.12 1.04
C HIS A 78 -5.23 14.07 1.56
N GLY A 79 -4.21 14.33 0.75
CA GLY A 79 -3.14 15.28 1.09
C GLY A 79 -2.06 14.74 2.03
N VAL A 80 -2.13 13.45 2.39
CA VAL A 80 -1.13 12.77 3.23
C VAL A 80 -0.36 11.80 2.35
N GLN A 81 0.97 11.85 2.38
CA GLN A 81 1.83 10.86 1.73
C GLN A 81 2.40 9.92 2.78
N LEU A 82 2.14 8.62 2.65
CA LEU A 82 2.64 7.62 3.60
C LEU A 82 4.17 7.65 3.72
N SER A 83 4.84 7.88 2.60
CA SER A 83 6.31 7.98 2.49
C SER A 83 6.94 9.10 3.32
N GLN A 84 6.14 10.10 3.74
CA GLN A 84 6.61 11.27 4.48
C GLN A 84 6.26 11.21 5.97
N LEU A 85 5.56 10.17 6.42
CA LEU A 85 5.20 10.00 7.81
C LEU A 85 6.40 9.47 8.61
N ASP A 86 6.56 10.00 9.81
CA ASP A 86 7.47 9.44 10.80
C ASP A 86 6.77 8.31 11.57
N SER A 87 7.49 7.70 12.51
CA SER A 87 6.95 6.61 13.33
C SER A 87 5.69 7.00 14.11
N ALA A 88 5.57 8.27 14.52
CA ALA A 88 4.38 8.76 15.23
C ALA A 88 3.18 8.85 14.28
N GLY A 89 3.38 9.35 13.06
CA GLY A 89 2.36 9.31 12.01
C GLY A 89 1.92 7.89 11.64
N LEU A 90 2.85 6.93 11.59
CA LEU A 90 2.52 5.53 11.34
C LEU A 90 1.78 4.86 12.51
N ASP A 91 2.13 5.20 13.76
CA ASP A 91 1.37 4.78 14.95
C ASP A 91 -0.07 5.31 14.88
N GLU A 92 -0.24 6.57 14.47
CA GLU A 92 -1.57 7.20 14.28
C GLU A 92 -2.39 6.55 13.15
N ILE A 93 -1.74 6.04 12.10
CA ILE A 93 -2.41 5.21 11.08
C ILE A 93 -2.97 3.94 11.72
N ALA A 94 -2.17 3.24 12.53
CA ALA A 94 -2.61 2.02 13.19
C ALA A 94 -3.82 2.28 14.11
N LEU A 95 -3.79 3.38 14.87
CA LEU A 95 -4.92 3.78 15.72
C LEU A 95 -6.18 4.06 14.90
N LEU A 96 -6.07 4.87 13.84
CA LEU A 96 -7.23 5.19 13.01
C LEU A 96 -7.76 3.94 12.28
N ALA A 97 -6.87 3.04 11.85
CA ALA A 97 -7.25 1.76 11.26
C ALA A 97 -7.96 0.85 12.27
N ALA A 98 -7.50 0.79 13.52
CA ALA A 98 -8.19 0.04 14.58
C ALA A 98 -9.60 0.59 14.87
N GLN A 99 -9.79 1.91 14.76
CA GLN A 99 -11.09 2.55 14.97
C GLN A 99 -12.04 2.40 13.78
N ARG A 100 -11.51 2.41 12.54
CA ARG A 100 -12.29 2.51 11.29
C ARG A 100 -12.23 1.26 10.43
N GLY A 101 -11.42 0.26 10.77
CA GLY A 101 -11.23 -1.00 10.04
C GLY A 101 -10.43 -0.87 8.74
N ALA A 102 -10.70 0.13 7.90
CA ALA A 102 -10.03 0.32 6.62
C ALA A 102 -9.74 1.80 6.37
N LEU A 103 -8.56 2.09 5.82
CA LEU A 103 -8.16 3.45 5.44
C LEU A 103 -7.77 3.49 3.97
N VAL A 104 -8.17 4.56 3.28
CA VAL A 104 -7.84 4.78 1.87
C VAL A 104 -7.09 6.10 1.76
N PHE A 105 -5.84 6.03 1.30
CA PHE A 105 -5.03 7.21 1.01
C PHE A 105 -5.01 7.44 -0.50
N ARG A 106 -5.39 8.64 -0.96
CA ARG A 106 -5.39 8.98 -2.40
C ARG A 106 -4.08 9.62 -2.84
N ASP A 107 -3.82 9.55 -4.14
CA ASP A 107 -2.72 10.24 -4.83
C ASP A 107 -1.35 9.97 -4.19
N GLN A 108 -1.07 8.69 -3.88
CA GLN A 108 0.17 8.28 -3.22
C GLN A 108 1.35 8.21 -4.19
N ASP A 109 2.51 8.70 -3.73
CA ASP A 109 3.81 8.47 -4.36
C ASP A 109 4.41 7.10 -4.03
N PHE A 110 3.69 6.28 -3.24
CA PHE A 110 4.17 5.03 -2.67
C PHE A 110 4.78 4.09 -3.71
N VAL A 111 4.26 4.01 -4.93
CA VAL A 111 4.84 3.18 -6.01
C VAL A 111 6.26 3.61 -6.43
N ASN A 112 6.61 4.88 -6.20
CA ASN A 112 7.88 5.48 -6.65
C ASN A 112 8.99 5.50 -5.59
N ILE A 113 8.70 5.14 -4.33
CA ILE A 113 9.70 5.21 -3.24
C ILE A 113 10.68 4.02 -3.23
N GLY A 114 10.41 3.00 -4.04
CA GLY A 114 11.21 1.79 -4.16
C GLY A 114 10.91 0.74 -3.09
N PHE A 115 11.20 -0.53 -3.42
CA PHE A 115 10.84 -1.70 -2.60
C PHE A 115 11.36 -1.65 -1.16
N GLU A 116 12.59 -1.21 -0.94
CA GLU A 116 13.19 -1.13 0.41
C GLU A 116 12.45 -0.13 1.31
N ALA A 117 12.08 1.03 0.77
CA ALA A 117 11.34 2.03 1.53
C ALA A 117 9.88 1.60 1.77
N GLN A 118 9.25 0.96 0.78
CA GLN A 118 7.94 0.33 0.94
C GLN A 118 7.96 -0.71 2.07
N LYS A 119 8.91 -1.65 2.01
CA LYS A 119 9.14 -2.69 3.02
C LYS A 119 9.32 -2.09 4.41
N LYS A 120 10.24 -1.14 4.55
CA LYS A 120 10.50 -0.46 5.83
C LYS A 120 9.25 0.18 6.41
N LEU A 121 8.43 0.82 5.58
CA LEU A 121 7.19 1.46 6.03
C LEU A 121 6.18 0.43 6.51
N VAL A 122 5.94 -0.64 5.76
CA VAL A 122 4.95 -1.66 6.15
C VAL A 122 5.43 -2.53 7.32
N SER A 123 6.74 -2.72 7.49
CA SER A 123 7.33 -3.41 8.64
C SER A 123 7.05 -2.71 9.98
N HIS A 124 6.65 -1.44 9.96
CA HIS A 124 6.25 -0.71 11.18
C HIS A 124 5.06 -1.37 11.88
N PHE A 125 4.19 -2.05 11.13
CA PHE A 125 2.97 -2.66 11.65
C PHE A 125 3.16 -4.09 12.18
N GLY A 126 4.32 -4.71 11.94
CA GLY A 126 4.64 -6.04 12.45
C GLY A 126 5.47 -6.88 11.47
N PRO A 127 5.66 -8.17 11.79
CA PRO A 127 6.32 -9.12 10.91
C PRO A 127 5.61 -9.22 9.57
N LEU A 128 6.37 -9.21 8.48
CA LEU A 128 5.84 -9.32 7.13
C LEU A 128 5.63 -10.78 6.77
N HIS A 129 4.43 -11.08 6.27
CA HIS A 129 4.07 -12.42 5.83
C HIS A 129 4.43 -12.61 4.35
N ILE A 130 5.05 -13.74 4.03
CA ILE A 130 5.30 -14.17 2.65
C ILE A 130 4.14 -15.05 2.20
N HIS A 131 3.45 -14.63 1.14
CA HIS A 131 2.29 -15.37 0.64
C HIS A 131 2.75 -16.44 -0.38
N GLY A 132 3.02 -17.67 0.06
CA GLY A 132 3.73 -18.70 -0.74
C GLY A 132 3.09 -19.26 -2.02
N TRP A 133 2.02 -18.66 -2.54
CA TRP A 133 1.53 -18.95 -3.90
C TRP A 133 1.28 -17.68 -4.72
N ALA A 134 1.44 -16.50 -4.11
CA ALA A 134 1.25 -15.25 -4.81
C ALA A 134 2.57 -14.86 -5.49
N PRO A 135 2.53 -14.35 -6.73
CA PRO A 135 3.73 -13.87 -7.37
C PRO A 135 4.24 -12.60 -6.68
N HIS A 136 5.55 -12.47 -6.65
CA HIS A 136 6.27 -11.31 -6.13
C HIS A 136 7.17 -10.73 -7.24
N PRO A 137 7.62 -9.47 -7.15
CA PRO A 137 8.53 -8.92 -8.14
C PRO A 137 9.92 -9.52 -7.97
N ALA A 138 10.58 -9.86 -9.09
CA ALA A 138 11.97 -10.33 -9.06
C ALA A 138 12.95 -9.24 -8.57
N ALA A 139 12.60 -7.96 -8.73
CA ALA A 139 13.39 -6.83 -8.29
C ALA A 139 13.13 -6.40 -6.83
N GLY A 140 12.08 -6.94 -6.20
CA GLY A 140 11.71 -6.65 -4.81
C GLY A 140 11.93 -7.85 -3.90
N SER A 141 11.33 -7.80 -2.72
CA SER A 141 11.44 -8.88 -1.73
C SER A 141 10.26 -9.86 -1.81
N GLU A 142 10.45 -11.07 -1.28
CA GLU A 142 9.44 -12.15 -1.28
C GLU A 142 8.14 -11.76 -0.54
N GLU A 143 8.21 -10.81 0.39
CA GLU A 143 7.01 -10.30 1.08
C GLU A 143 6.12 -9.41 0.20
N HIS A 144 6.60 -8.94 -0.96
CA HIS A 144 5.81 -8.12 -1.86
C HIS A 144 4.85 -8.98 -2.67
N MET A 145 3.57 -8.95 -2.32
CA MET A 145 2.54 -9.60 -3.12
C MET A 145 2.08 -8.71 -4.28
N ILE A 146 2.09 -9.25 -5.51
CA ILE A 146 1.56 -8.58 -6.69
C ILE A 146 0.29 -9.28 -7.14
N ILE A 147 -0.84 -8.59 -7.04
CA ILE A 147 -2.09 -9.03 -7.66
C ILE A 147 -2.16 -8.37 -9.03
N TYR A 148 -1.92 -9.18 -10.06
CA TYR A 148 -2.04 -8.75 -11.44
C TYR A 148 -3.36 -9.28 -12.04
N ASP A 149 -4.33 -8.38 -12.22
CA ASP A 149 -5.54 -8.70 -12.99
C ASP A 149 -5.22 -8.53 -14.48
N HIS A 150 -4.82 -9.60 -15.16
CA HIS A 150 -4.70 -9.62 -16.62
C HIS A 150 -6.07 -9.97 -17.20
N LYS A 151 -6.73 -9.02 -17.88
CA LYS A 151 -7.98 -9.33 -18.58
C LYS A 151 -7.79 -9.91 -19.98
N GLU A 152 -6.61 -9.78 -20.58
CA GLU A 152 -6.25 -10.38 -21.87
C GLU A 152 -4.76 -10.45 -22.04
#